data_AF-A0A4Q7FEV0-F1
#
_entry.id   AF-A0A4Q7FEV0-F1
#
_cell.length_a   1.000
_cell.length_b   1.000
_cell.length_c   1.000
_cell.angle_alpha   90.00
_cell.angle_beta   90.00
_cell.angle_gamma   90.00
#
_symmetry.space_group_name_H-M   'P 1'
#
loop_
_entity.id
_entity.type
_entity.pdbx_description
1 polymer ?
#
loop_
_entity_poly.entity_id
_entity_poly.type
_entity_poly.pdbx_seq_one_letter_code
_entity_poly.pdbx_strand_id
1 'polypeptide(L)' 'PAVREIYAASFAVPEGFSHGTQPAPHTMVSKLGRWGLLPDAAQPVKQYDIRGERYTALLGPGGPNDVRLIHHPRM' A
#
# COMPACT_ATOMS: atom_id res chain seq x y z
N PRO A 1 18.25 14.56 3.41
CA PRO A 1 17.33 13.57 2.77
C PRO A 1 16.12 13.30 3.68
N ALA A 2 14.89 13.53 3.21
CA ALA A 2 13.71 13.14 3.97
C ALA A 2 13.70 11.62 4.13
N VAL A 3 13.64 11.13 5.36
CA VAL A 3 13.48 9.70 5.64
C VAL A 3 12.14 9.28 5.02
N ARG A 4 12.17 8.47 3.96
CA ARG A 4 10.96 7.87 3.43
C ARG A 4 10.54 6.78 4.40
N GLU A 5 9.44 7.01 5.11
CA GLU A 5 8.87 6.02 6.01
C GLU A 5 8.28 4.88 5.17
N ILE A 6 8.69 3.64 5.46
CA ILE A 6 8.17 2.43 4.85
C ILE A 6 7.33 1.72 5.91
N TYR A 7 6.02 1.64 5.70
CA TYR A 7 5.13 0.99 6.66
C TYR A 7 5.06 -0.51 6.41
N ALA A 8 5.12 -1.31 7.47
CA ALA A 8 4.85 -2.74 7.39
C ALA A 8 3.35 -2.98 7.14
N ALA A 9 3.00 -3.53 5.99
CA ALA A 9 1.60 -3.75 5.57
C ALA A 9 1.25 -5.23 5.35
N SER A 10 2.18 -6.15 5.63
CA SER A 10 1.98 -7.60 5.50
C SER A 10 0.73 -8.13 6.22
N PHE A 11 0.34 -7.52 7.34
CA PHE A 11 -0.84 -7.92 8.11
C PHE A 11 -2.17 -7.55 7.43
N ALA A 12 -2.13 -6.64 6.46
CA ALA A 12 -3.29 -6.04 5.82
C ALA A 12 -3.73 -6.80 4.56
N VAL A 13 -2.82 -7.54 3.93
CA VAL A 13 -3.10 -8.35 2.73
C VAL A 13 -3.67 -9.74 3.09
N PRO A 14 -4.42 -10.40 2.19
CA PRO A 14 -4.88 -11.77 2.41
C PRO A 14 -3.71 -12.77 2.43
N GLU A 15 -3.95 -13.97 2.97
CA GLU A 15 -2.93 -15.02 3.04
C GLU A 15 -2.36 -15.39 1.66
N GLY A 16 -3.23 -15.56 0.66
CA GLY A 16 -2.85 -15.85 -0.73
C GLY A 16 -2.49 -14.61 -1.57
N PHE A 17 -2.04 -13.51 -0.97
CA PHE A 17 -1.63 -12.33 -1.72
C PHE A 17 -0.51 -12.66 -2.71
N SER A 18 -0.77 -12.46 -4.00
CA SER A 18 0.22 -12.61 -5.06
C SER A 18 0.93 -11.27 -5.29
N HIS A 19 2.25 -11.29 -5.40
CA HIS A 19 3.02 -10.07 -5.64
C HIS A 19 2.86 -9.56 -7.07
N GLY A 20 2.92 -8.24 -7.22
CA GLY A 20 2.80 -7.57 -8.52
C GLY A 20 2.09 -6.22 -8.43
N THR A 21 2.16 -5.46 -9.52
CA THR A 21 1.46 -4.17 -9.63
C THR A 21 -0.04 -4.42 -9.82
N GLN A 22 -0.85 -3.99 -8.85
CA GLN A 22 -2.28 -4.33 -8.76
C GLN A 22 -3.05 -3.33 -7.89
N PRO A 23 -4.41 -3.31 -7.96
CA PRO A 23 -5.22 -2.61 -6.97
C PRO A 23 -4.97 -3.14 -5.55
N ALA A 24 -5.06 -2.28 -4.54
CA ALA A 24 -4.99 -2.71 -3.16
C ALA A 24 -6.16 -3.65 -2.85
N PRO A 25 -5.92 -4.84 -2.27
CA PRO A 25 -7.00 -5.74 -1.87
C PRO A 25 -7.97 -5.06 -0.91
N HIS A 26 -9.26 -5.38 -0.99
CA HIS A 26 -10.27 -4.76 -0.12
C HIS A 26 -9.92 -4.91 1.37
N THR A 27 -9.41 -6.08 1.77
CA THR A 27 -8.96 -6.33 3.16
C THR A 27 -7.85 -5.37 3.61
N MET A 28 -6.95 -5.01 2.69
CA MET A 28 -5.86 -4.08 2.95
C MET A 28 -6.40 -2.66 3.11
N VAL A 29 -7.31 -2.25 2.22
CA VAL A 29 -8.01 -0.96 2.31
C VAL A 29 -8.74 -0.84 3.65
N SER A 30 -9.56 -1.81 4.03
CA SER A 30 -10.29 -1.78 5.30
C SER A 30 -9.36 -1.74 6.52
N LYS A 31 -8.32 -2.59 6.55
CA LYS A 31 -7.40 -2.66 7.69
C LYS A 31 -6.54 -1.41 7.81
N LEU A 32 -5.89 -0.96 6.74
CA LEU A 32 -5.04 0.24 6.77
C LEU A 32 -5.85 1.51 6.98
N GLY A 33 -7.06 1.59 6.42
CA GLY A 33 -7.97 2.72 6.61
C GLY A 33 -8.32 2.95 8.09
N ARG A 34 -8.55 1.87 8.84
CA ARG A 34 -8.81 1.94 10.29
C ARG A 34 -7.66 2.58 11.09
N TRP A 35 -6.44 2.52 10.59
CA TRP A 35 -5.24 3.04 11.25
C TRP A 35 -4.69 4.32 10.61
N GLY A 36 -5.38 4.90 9.62
CA GLY A 36 -4.89 6.09 8.90
C GLY A 36 -3.62 5.83 8.06
N LEU A 37 -3.40 4.57 7.66
CA LEU A 37 -2.20 4.17 6.94
C LEU A 37 -2.35 4.16 5.42
N LEU A 38 -3.56 4.38 4.89
CA LEU A 38 -3.78 4.55 3.46
C LEU A 38 -3.19 5.87 2.94
N PRO A 39 -2.78 5.95 1.66
CA PRO A 39 -2.53 7.25 1.06
C PRO A 39 -3.82 8.08 1.08
N ASP A 40 -3.67 9.39 1.24
CA ASP A 40 -4.77 10.36 1.32
C ASP A 40 -4.40 11.65 0.57
N ALA A 41 -5.27 12.67 0.60
CA ALA A 41 -5.02 13.90 -0.15
C ALA A 41 -3.78 14.67 0.32
N ALA A 42 -3.37 14.54 1.58
CA ALA A 42 -2.18 15.20 2.12
C ALA A 42 -0.92 14.40 1.78
N GLN A 43 -1.01 13.06 1.79
CA GLN A 43 0.04 12.15 1.38
C GLN A 43 -0.49 11.13 0.37
N PRO A 44 -0.58 11.51 -0.93
CA PRO A 44 -1.18 10.66 -1.96
C PRO A 44 -0.29 9.48 -2.35
N VAL A 45 0.94 9.44 -1.83
CA VAL A 45 1.94 8.41 -2.07
C VAL A 45 2.51 7.92 -0.74
N LYS A 46 2.37 6.62 -0.46
CA LYS A 46 3.00 5.96 0.69
C LYS A 46 3.84 4.77 0.26
N GLN A 47 4.87 4.43 1.04
CA GLN A 47 5.69 3.25 0.78
C GLN A 47 5.34 2.14 1.77
N TYR A 48 5.22 0.91 1.26
CA TYR A 48 4.90 -0.26 2.06
C TYR A 48 5.94 -1.36 1.87
N ASP A 49 6.18 -2.09 2.94
CA ASP A 49 6.76 -3.43 2.91
C ASP A 49 5.61 -4.45 3.05
N ILE A 50 5.49 -5.32 2.06
CA ILE A 50 4.52 -6.41 2.06
C ILE A 50 5.32 -7.69 1.87
N ARG A 51 5.48 -8.44 2.97
CA ARG A 51 6.23 -9.71 3.03
C ARG A 51 7.66 -9.59 2.48
N GLY A 52 8.35 -8.48 2.78
CA GLY A 52 9.71 -8.21 2.33
C GLY A 52 9.81 -7.50 0.96
N GLU A 53 8.73 -7.49 0.19
CA GLU A 53 8.66 -6.81 -1.11
C GLU A 53 8.23 -5.34 -0.94
N ARG A 54 8.87 -4.46 -1.72
CA ARG A 54 8.60 -3.01 -1.65
C ARG A 54 7.48 -2.61 -2.58
N TYR A 55 6.59 -1.77 -2.06
CA TYR A 55 5.47 -1.21 -2.81
C TYR A 55 5.41 0.30 -2.66
N THR A 56 4.97 0.97 -3.72
CA THR A 56 4.45 2.34 -3.64
C THR A 56 2.94 2.28 -3.78
N ALA A 57 2.22 2.74 -2.76
CA ALA A 57 0.78 2.89 -2.82
C ALA A 57 0.43 4.30 -3.27
N LEU A 58 -0.44 4.38 -4.27
CA LEU A 58 -0.92 5.63 -4.87
C LEU A 58 -2.42 5.78 -4.61
N LEU A 59 -2.84 6.99 -4.27
CA LEU A 59 -4.26 7.35 -4.24
C LEU A 59 -4.77 7.62 -5.66
N GLY A 60 -5.69 6.79 -6.14
CA GLY A 60 -6.38 7.01 -7.41
C GLY A 60 -7.52 8.03 -7.31
N PRO A 61 -8.13 8.41 -8.46
CA PRO A 61 -9.25 9.36 -8.51
C PRO A 61 -10.49 8.91 -7.71
N GLY A 62 -10.66 7.61 -7.45
CA GLY A 62 -11.73 7.09 -6.57
C GLY A 62 -11.45 7.23 -5.06
N GLY A 63 -10.37 7.89 -4.66
CA GLY A 63 -10.02 8.10 -3.26
C GLY A 63 -9.55 6.81 -2.57
N PRO A 64 -9.78 6.64 -1.25
CA PRO A 64 -9.27 5.48 -0.49
C PRO A 64 -9.71 4.10 -1.01
N ASN A 65 -10.77 4.03 -1.82
CA ASN A 65 -11.25 2.79 -2.45
C ASN A 65 -10.53 2.47 -3.79
N ASP A 66 -9.72 3.40 -4.30
CA ASP A 66 -8.99 3.30 -5.56
C ASP A 66 -7.47 3.40 -5.32
N VAL A 67 -7.00 2.69 -4.29
CA VAL A 67 -5.57 2.64 -3.97
C VAL A 67 -4.89 1.63 -4.88
N ARG A 68 -3.78 2.02 -5.50
CA ARG A 68 -3.00 1.16 -6.39
C ARG A 68 -1.62 0.86 -5.82
N LEU A 69 -1.25 -0.41 -5.80
CA LEU A 69 0.06 -0.89 -5.39
C LEU A 69 0.95 -1.02 -6.62
N ILE A 70 2.05 -0.27 -6.64
CA ILE A 70 3.12 -0.39 -7.64
C ILE A 70 4.25 -1.20 -7.01
N HIS A 71 4.50 -2.38 -7.57
CA HIS A 71 5.50 -3.33 -7.05
C HIS A 71 6.90 -2.95 -7.52
N HIS A 72 7.84 -2.94 -6.59
CA HIS A 72 9.27 -2.74 -6.85
C HIS A 72 10.00 -4.03 -6.50
N PRO A 73 10.17 -4.97 -7.46
CA PRO A 73 10.86 -6.22 -7.20
C PRO A 73 12.28 -5.93 -6.71
N ARG A 74 12.69 -6.64 -5.66
CA ARG A 74 14.10 -6.65 -5.26
C ARG A 74 14.85 -7.56 -6.24
N MET A 75 15.78 -6.98 -7.00
CA MET A 75 16.77 -7.73 -7.79
C MET A 75 17.68 -8.55 -6.88
#